data_AF-A0A2R6T6U9-F1
#
_entry.id   AF-A0A2R6T6U9-F1
#
_cell.length_a   1.000
_cell.length_b   1.000
_cell.length_c   1.000
_cell.angle_alpha   90.00
_cell.angle_beta   90.00
_cell.angle_gamma   90.00
#
_symmetry.space_group_name_H-M   'P 1'
#
loop_
_entity.id
_entity.type
_entity.pdbx_description
1 polymer ?
#
loop_
_entity_poly.entity_id
_entity_poly.type
_entity_poly.pdbx_seq_one_letter_code
_entity_poly.pdbx_strand_id
1 'polypeptide(L)'
;MKRSEVQENKMKQIPSHKKKHVAKLYIKGHTYKEITDEVGISEGSVRNIIKQLMRGKLGLDIQEEAESLREVGKKLKKTPLSLEQATVSFKLLEQMQRLDVDPDELDKLVEVYEKIEDPEFVESSKKLLKLDREHGSYQEATEKYEEKAKELEDTKNQLDKRRKEREQIESTFNEQGLSWEEANALVGEIPSLQNERDELESGVEDLGKQKQKQKQIN
;
A
#
# COMPACT_ATOMS: atom_id res chain seq x y z
N MET A 1 43.98 80.72 11.04
CA MET A 1 42.83 80.57 10.12
C MET A 1 42.47 79.09 10.05
N LYS A 2 41.31 78.71 10.61
CA LYS A 2 40.84 77.33 10.72
C LYS A 2 40.40 76.82 9.34
N ARG A 3 41.06 75.76 8.85
CA ARG A 3 40.59 74.98 7.70
C ARG A 3 39.46 74.07 8.17
N SER A 4 38.25 74.46 7.78
CA SER A 4 37.17 73.59 7.29
C SER A 4 37.05 72.19 7.91
N GLU A 5 36.20 72.09 8.92
CA GLU A 5 35.48 70.87 9.28
C GLU A 5 34.61 70.45 8.08
N VAL A 6 35.17 69.61 7.22
CA VAL A 6 34.36 68.79 6.31
C VAL A 6 33.80 67.66 7.16
N GLN A 7 32.59 67.86 7.67
CA GLN A 7 31.80 66.80 8.29
C GLN A 7 31.57 65.70 7.26
N GLU A 8 32.32 64.61 7.46
CA GLU A 8 32.18 63.34 6.77
C GLU A 8 30.77 62.79 7.07
N ASN A 9 29.83 63.09 6.18
CA ASN A 9 28.45 62.59 6.24
C ASN A 9 28.46 61.10 5.91
N LYS A 10 28.93 60.26 6.85
CA LYS A 10 28.86 58.80 6.76
C LYS A 10 27.39 58.40 6.73
N MET A 11 26.89 58.09 5.53
CA MET A 11 25.66 57.32 5.34
C MET A 11 25.72 56.11 6.29
N LYS A 12 24.94 56.16 7.38
CA LYS A 12 24.84 55.05 8.33
C LYS A 12 24.42 53.82 7.54
N GLN A 13 25.32 52.85 7.39
CA GLN A 13 24.99 51.61 6.71
C GLN A 13 23.84 50.93 7.45
N ILE A 14 22.82 50.51 6.69
CA ILE A 14 21.71 49.77 7.25
C ILE A 14 22.23 48.42 7.76
N PRO A 15 22.01 48.08 9.03
CA PRO A 15 22.46 46.82 9.60
C PRO A 15 21.94 45.61 8.82
N SER A 16 22.76 44.54 8.76
CA SER A 16 22.42 43.31 8.02
C SER A 16 21.09 42.69 8.44
N HIS A 17 20.77 42.69 9.74
CA HIS A 17 19.50 42.17 10.25
C HIS A 17 18.28 42.91 9.68
N LYS A 18 18.36 44.25 9.54
CA LYS A 18 17.29 45.05 8.93
C LYS A 18 17.13 44.73 7.44
N LYS A 19 18.24 44.51 6.73
CA LYS A 19 18.20 44.11 5.31
C LYS A 19 17.50 42.76 5.13
N LYS A 20 17.82 41.78 5.98
CA LYS A 20 17.15 40.46 6.00
C LYS A 20 15.67 40.58 6.34
N HIS A 21 15.32 41.44 7.30
CA HIS A 21 13.92 41.67 7.68
C HIS A 21 13.11 42.28 6.53
N VAL A 22 13.66 43.27 5.82
CA VAL A 22 13.06 43.85 4.60
C VAL A 22 12.84 42.77 3.54
N ALA A 23 13.84 41.93 3.27
CA ALA A 23 13.71 40.84 2.31
C ALA A 23 12.59 39.86 2.69
N LYS A 24 12.50 39.49 3.98
CA LYS A 24 11.43 38.62 4.49
C LYS A 24 10.04 39.23 4.28
N LEU A 25 9.85 40.51 4.59
CA LEU A 25 8.57 41.19 4.41
C LEU A 25 8.18 41.35 2.94
N TYR A 26 9.17 41.61 2.07
CA TYR A 26 8.96 41.65 0.63
C TYR A 26 8.45 40.31 0.09
N ILE A 27 9.09 39.20 0.48
CA ILE A 27 8.68 37.83 0.11
C ILE A 27 7.29 37.50 0.66
N LYS A 28 6.94 37.97 1.86
CA LYS A 28 5.59 37.85 2.43
C LYS A 28 4.53 38.70 1.71
N GLY A 29 4.88 39.41 0.64
CA GLY A 29 3.93 40.18 -0.16
C GLY A 29 3.61 41.57 0.38
N HIS A 30 4.37 42.09 1.36
CA HIS A 30 4.18 43.46 1.84
C HIS A 30 4.54 44.49 0.77
N THR A 31 3.83 45.62 0.78
CA THR A 31 4.12 46.78 -0.05
C THR A 31 5.35 47.53 0.48
N TYR A 32 5.98 48.36 -0.36
CA TYR A 32 7.11 49.19 0.07
C TYR A 32 6.76 50.05 1.29
N LYS A 33 5.54 50.61 1.31
CA LYS A 33 5.04 51.43 2.41
C LYS A 33 4.88 50.63 3.71
N GLU A 34 4.25 49.47 3.65
CA GLU A 34 4.13 48.60 4.84
C GLU A 34 5.50 48.23 5.40
N ILE A 35 6.48 47.98 4.54
CA ILE A 35 7.86 47.67 4.96
C ILE A 35 8.54 48.90 5.58
N THR A 36 8.34 50.10 5.03
CA THR A 36 8.90 51.32 5.64
C THR A 36 8.32 51.56 7.03
N ASP A 37 7.01 51.36 7.18
CA ASP A 37 6.28 51.58 8.42
C ASP A 37 6.71 50.56 9.48
N GLU A 38 6.95 49.30 9.09
CA GLU A 38 7.36 48.22 10.01
C GLU A 38 8.85 48.29 10.41
N VAL A 39 9.76 48.59 9.47
CA VAL A 39 11.22 48.52 9.71
C VAL A 39 11.81 49.87 10.18
N GLY A 40 11.09 50.97 9.94
CA GLY A 40 11.51 52.33 10.27
C GLY A 40 12.69 52.80 9.43
N ILE A 41 12.64 52.59 8.11
CA ILE A 41 13.65 53.06 7.15
C ILE A 41 12.96 53.75 5.96
N SER A 42 13.71 54.58 5.22
CA SER A 42 13.15 55.28 4.06
C SER A 42 12.79 54.33 2.91
N GLU A 43 11.79 54.70 2.11
CA GLU A 43 11.35 53.87 0.96
C GLU A 43 12.48 53.64 -0.05
N GLY A 44 13.34 54.65 -0.28
CA GLY A 44 14.53 54.52 -1.12
C GLY A 44 15.50 53.45 -0.60
N SER A 45 15.63 53.32 0.72
CA SER A 45 16.41 52.25 1.35
C SER A 45 15.80 50.88 1.11
N VAL A 46 14.48 50.75 1.27
CA VAL A 46 13.74 49.51 0.99
C VAL A 46 13.93 49.09 -0.48
N ARG A 47 13.75 50.01 -1.43
CA ARG A 47 13.98 49.75 -2.87
C ARG A 47 15.42 49.31 -3.14
N ASN A 48 16.41 49.93 -2.51
CA ASN A 48 17.81 49.54 -2.68
C ASN A 48 18.11 48.15 -2.11
N ILE A 49 17.53 47.80 -0.95
CA ILE A 49 17.68 46.46 -0.35
C ILE A 49 17.02 45.40 -1.23
N ILE A 50 15.83 45.67 -1.78
CA ILE A 50 15.17 44.73 -2.70
C ILE A 50 15.97 44.59 -4.00
N LYS A 51 16.55 45.66 -4.54
CA LYS A 51 17.50 45.55 -5.66
C LYS A 51 18.72 44.71 -5.32
N GLN A 52 19.20 44.73 -4.07
CA GLN A 52 20.27 43.85 -3.61
C GLN A 52 19.79 42.40 -3.51
N LEU A 53 18.56 42.16 -3.04
CA LEU A 53 17.93 40.84 -3.00
C LEU A 53 17.85 40.21 -4.40
N MET A 54 17.30 40.94 -5.37
CA MET A 54 17.14 40.50 -6.76
C MET A 54 18.48 40.28 -7.49
N ARG A 55 19.61 40.67 -6.89
CA ARG A 55 20.96 40.49 -7.44
C ARG A 55 21.78 39.47 -6.64
N GLY A 56 21.16 38.72 -5.72
CA GLY A 56 21.85 37.78 -4.84
C GLY A 56 22.78 38.43 -3.81
N LYS A 57 22.79 39.76 -3.68
CA LYS A 57 23.78 40.50 -2.86
C LYS A 57 23.47 40.50 -1.35
N LEU A 58 22.42 39.81 -0.93
CA LEU A 58 22.06 39.65 0.47
C LEU A 58 22.52 38.31 1.08
N GLY A 59 23.24 37.47 0.30
CA GLY A 59 23.62 36.12 0.72
C GLY A 59 22.41 35.20 0.89
N LEU A 60 21.33 35.51 0.16
CA LEU A 60 20.16 34.67 0.02
C LEU A 60 20.13 34.19 -1.43
N ASP A 61 20.13 32.88 -1.61
CA ASP A 61 20.10 32.26 -2.93
C ASP A 61 18.64 32.06 -3.38
N ILE A 62 17.97 33.18 -3.64
CA ILE A 62 16.54 33.22 -4.02
C ILE A 62 16.27 34.26 -5.12
N GLN A 63 17.31 34.67 -5.86
CA GLN A 63 17.20 35.81 -6.78
C GLN A 63 16.22 35.54 -7.94
N GLU A 64 16.12 34.28 -8.38
CA GLU A 64 15.25 33.85 -9.48
C GLU A 64 13.81 33.64 -8.99
N GLU A 65 13.67 33.23 -7.72
CA GLU A 65 12.40 32.86 -7.10
C GLU A 65 11.76 34.01 -6.33
N ALA A 66 12.49 35.08 -6.02
CA ALA A 66 12.02 36.15 -5.13
C ALA A 66 10.70 36.79 -5.57
N GLU A 67 10.49 36.94 -6.88
CA GLU A 67 9.23 37.45 -7.43
C GLU A 67 8.10 36.42 -7.33
N SER A 68 8.36 35.17 -7.70
CA SER A 68 7.40 34.06 -7.57
C SER A 68 6.96 33.86 -6.12
N LEU A 69 7.92 33.85 -5.18
CA LEU A 69 7.65 33.75 -3.75
C LEU A 69 6.87 34.97 -3.24
N ARG A 70 7.15 36.17 -3.76
CA ARG A 70 6.36 37.36 -3.43
C ARG A 70 4.92 37.26 -3.91
N GLU A 71 4.69 36.75 -5.11
CA GLU A 71 3.33 36.54 -5.61
C GLU A 71 2.57 35.51 -4.78
N VAL A 72 3.23 34.41 -4.37
CA VAL A 72 2.67 33.47 -3.39
C VAL A 72 2.35 34.16 -2.07
N GLY A 73 3.28 34.96 -1.53
CA GLY A 73 3.07 35.72 -0.30
C GLY A 73 1.89 36.70 -0.39
N LYS A 74 1.74 37.41 -1.52
CA LYS A 74 0.58 38.29 -1.77
C LYS A 74 -0.73 37.51 -1.83
N LYS A 75 -0.75 36.34 -2.47
CA LYS A 75 -1.93 35.48 -2.52
C LYS A 75 -2.30 34.98 -1.13
N LEU A 76 -1.34 34.48 -0.36
CA LEU A 76 -1.55 34.02 1.02
C LEU A 76 -2.05 35.14 1.95
N LYS A 77 -1.54 36.38 1.79
CA LYS A 77 -2.02 37.52 2.58
C LYS A 77 -3.47 37.90 2.27
N LYS A 78 -3.97 37.58 1.08
CA LYS A 78 -5.35 37.84 0.65
C LYS A 78 -6.31 36.70 1.00
N THR A 79 -5.80 35.52 1.30
CA THR A 79 -6.62 34.38 1.70
C THR A 79 -6.68 34.30 3.23
N PRO A 80 -7.75 33.71 3.80
CA PRO A 80 -7.82 33.45 5.23
C PRO A 80 -6.93 32.26 5.66
N LEU A 81 -6.07 31.75 4.77
CA LEU A 81 -5.30 30.53 4.99
C LEU A 81 -4.02 30.83 5.78
N SER A 82 -3.79 30.04 6.82
CA SER A 82 -2.49 30.01 7.49
C SER A 82 -1.43 29.34 6.61
N LEU A 83 -0.16 29.53 6.93
CA LEU A 83 0.95 28.88 6.21
C LEU A 83 0.88 27.35 6.31
N GLU A 84 0.46 26.85 7.48
CA GLU A 84 0.23 25.44 7.73
C GLU A 84 -0.89 24.92 6.84
N GLN A 85 -2.00 25.66 6.71
CA GLN A 85 -3.11 25.30 5.83
C GLN A 85 -2.68 25.29 4.36
N ALA A 86 -1.90 26.29 3.91
CA ALA A 86 -1.35 26.29 2.56
C ALA A 86 -0.46 25.07 2.29
N THR A 87 0.29 24.61 3.30
CA THR A 87 1.10 23.38 3.22
C THR A 87 0.24 22.13 3.02
N VAL A 88 -0.90 22.06 3.72
CA VAL A 88 -1.89 20.98 3.51
C VAL A 88 -2.47 21.05 2.10
N SER A 89 -2.76 22.24 1.58
CA SER A 89 -3.25 22.42 0.20
C SER A 89 -2.25 21.93 -0.86
N PHE A 90 -0.94 22.07 -0.63
CA PHE A 90 0.06 21.51 -1.55
C PHE A 90 0.02 19.98 -1.58
N LYS A 91 -0.12 19.31 -0.42
CA LYS A 91 -0.29 17.85 -0.40
C LYS A 91 -1.55 17.42 -1.15
N LEU A 92 -2.64 18.15 -0.99
CA LEU A 92 -3.87 17.88 -1.74
C LEU A 92 -3.63 18.00 -3.25
N LEU A 93 -2.97 19.08 -3.69
CA LEU A 93 -2.63 19.29 -5.09
C LEU A 93 -1.77 18.16 -5.68
N GLU A 94 -0.75 17.70 -4.94
CA GLU A 94 0.07 16.55 -5.33
C GLU A 94 -0.76 15.27 -5.48
N GLN A 95 -1.70 15.02 -4.56
CA GLN A 95 -2.59 13.86 -4.67
C GLN A 95 -3.53 13.97 -5.87
N MET A 96 -4.07 15.15 -6.14
CA MET A 96 -4.93 15.38 -7.31
C MET A 96 -4.16 15.14 -8.61
N GLN A 97 -2.96 15.69 -8.74
CA GLN A 97 -2.08 15.46 -9.90
C GLN A 97 -1.75 13.98 -10.09
N ARG A 98 -1.47 13.26 -9.00
CA ARG A 98 -1.22 11.80 -9.05
C ARG A 98 -2.42 11.01 -9.55
N LEU A 99 -3.63 11.51 -9.32
CA LEU A 99 -4.88 10.91 -9.77
C LEU A 99 -5.35 11.46 -11.12
N ASP A 100 -4.54 12.30 -11.78
CA ASP A 100 -4.88 13.02 -13.02
C ASP A 100 -6.18 13.82 -12.91
N VAL A 101 -6.45 14.36 -11.72
CA VAL A 101 -7.60 15.21 -11.42
C VAL A 101 -7.17 16.67 -11.54
N ASP A 102 -7.85 17.41 -12.41
CA ASP A 102 -7.65 18.85 -12.56
C ASP A 102 -8.17 19.58 -11.29
N PRO A 103 -7.35 20.45 -10.65
CA PRO A 103 -7.78 21.29 -9.54
C PRO A 103 -9.09 22.06 -9.76
N ASP A 104 -9.34 22.50 -11.00
CA ASP A 104 -10.56 23.25 -11.35
C ASP A 104 -11.82 22.37 -11.32
N GLU A 105 -11.66 21.04 -11.25
CA GLU A 105 -12.75 20.08 -11.10
C GLU A 105 -13.04 19.69 -9.65
N LEU A 106 -12.29 20.22 -8.68
CA LEU A 106 -12.51 19.93 -7.27
C LEU A 106 -13.94 20.28 -6.84
N ASP A 107 -14.47 21.41 -7.31
CA ASP A 107 -15.83 21.84 -6.98
C ASP A 107 -16.87 20.83 -7.50
N LYS A 108 -16.68 20.30 -8.72
CA LYS A 108 -17.56 19.26 -9.28
C LYS A 108 -17.47 17.96 -8.48
N LEU A 109 -16.27 17.58 -8.04
CA LEU A 109 -16.07 16.43 -7.18
C LEU A 109 -16.80 16.61 -5.85
N VAL A 110 -16.70 17.79 -5.23
CA VAL A 110 -17.44 18.12 -4.01
C VAL A 110 -18.94 17.99 -4.26
N GLU A 111 -19.48 18.54 -5.35
CA GLU A 111 -20.90 18.40 -5.70
C GLU A 111 -21.33 16.93 -5.86
N VAL A 112 -20.47 16.08 -6.43
CA VAL A 112 -20.73 14.63 -6.53
C VAL A 112 -20.80 14.00 -5.14
N TYR A 113 -19.83 14.31 -4.27
CA TYR A 113 -19.81 13.79 -2.90
C TYR A 113 -20.99 14.29 -2.06
N GLU A 114 -21.43 15.54 -2.24
CA GLU A 114 -22.60 16.10 -1.55
C GLU A 114 -23.92 15.43 -1.96
N LYS A 115 -24.00 14.92 -3.20
CA LYS A 115 -25.17 14.16 -3.68
C LYS A 115 -25.22 12.74 -3.15
N ILE A 116 -24.16 12.26 -2.51
CA ILE A 116 -24.16 10.96 -1.86
C ILE A 116 -24.86 11.12 -0.51
N GLU A 117 -26.11 10.66 -0.44
CA GLU A 117 -26.95 10.76 0.77
C GLU A 117 -26.49 9.85 1.90
N ASP A 118 -25.61 8.87 1.62
CA ASP A 118 -25.10 7.93 2.61
C ASP A 118 -23.93 8.53 3.40
N PRO A 119 -24.13 8.89 4.68
CA PRO A 119 -23.07 9.44 5.53
C PRO A 119 -21.95 8.43 5.79
N GLU A 120 -22.20 7.13 5.61
CA GLU A 120 -21.21 6.07 5.79
C GLU A 120 -20.40 5.80 4.52
N PHE A 121 -20.76 6.38 3.36
CA PHE A 121 -20.10 6.10 2.08
C PHE A 121 -18.58 6.24 2.15
N VAL A 122 -18.10 7.33 2.76
CA VAL A 122 -16.66 7.61 2.91
C VAL A 122 -15.98 6.54 3.77
N GLU A 123 -16.63 6.13 4.86
CA GLU A 123 -16.08 5.14 5.78
C GLU A 123 -16.09 3.74 5.17
N SER A 124 -17.17 3.38 4.48
CA SER A 124 -17.29 2.14 3.71
C SER A 124 -16.27 2.07 2.58
N SER A 125 -16.03 3.17 1.86
CA SER A 125 -15.00 3.27 0.82
C SER A 125 -13.59 3.08 1.39
N LYS A 126 -13.30 3.65 2.57
CA LYS A 126 -12.02 3.43 3.26
C LYS A 126 -11.84 1.98 3.70
N LYS A 127 -12.89 1.36 4.24
CA LYS A 127 -12.87 -0.05 4.64
C LYS A 127 -12.65 -0.95 3.43
N LEU A 128 -13.32 -0.68 2.31
CA LEU A 128 -13.14 -1.41 1.06
C LEU A 128 -11.70 -1.27 0.56
N LEU A 129 -11.15 -0.06 0.52
CA LEU A 129 -9.76 0.17 0.11
C LEU A 129 -8.75 -0.57 1.01
N LYS A 130 -9.05 -0.68 2.31
CA LYS A 130 -8.22 -1.46 3.24
C LYS A 130 -8.29 -2.95 2.93
N LEU A 131 -9.49 -3.48 2.70
CA LEU A 131 -9.70 -4.88 2.33
C LEU A 131 -9.01 -5.22 1.00
N ASP A 132 -9.10 -4.35 -0.01
CA ASP A 132 -8.42 -4.53 -1.29
C ASP A 132 -6.89 -4.65 -1.13
N ARG A 133 -6.31 -3.89 -0.20
CA ARG A 133 -4.86 -3.96 0.09
C ARG A 133 -4.46 -5.21 0.85
N GLU A 134 -5.31 -5.69 1.75
CA GLU A 134 -5.01 -6.82 2.65
C GLU A 134 -5.30 -8.18 1.99
N HIS A 135 -6.33 -8.25 1.13
CA HIS A 135 -6.87 -9.52 0.63
C HIS A 135 -6.86 -9.64 -0.90
N GLY A 136 -6.41 -8.61 -1.61
CA GLY A 136 -6.55 -8.52 -3.06
C GLY A 136 -7.89 -7.89 -3.44
N SER A 137 -8.06 -7.59 -4.72
CA SER A 137 -9.26 -6.90 -5.20
C SER A 137 -10.53 -7.68 -4.85
N TYR A 138 -11.67 -6.98 -4.74
CA TYR A 138 -12.98 -7.63 -4.59
C TYR A 138 -13.19 -8.78 -5.59
N GLN A 139 -12.79 -8.62 -6.85
CA GLN A 139 -12.90 -9.67 -7.88
C GLN A 139 -12.08 -10.90 -7.51
N GLU A 140 -10.81 -10.73 -7.14
CA GLU A 140 -9.95 -11.84 -6.71
C GLU A 140 -10.50 -12.54 -5.46
N ALA A 141 -11.05 -11.77 -4.51
CA ALA A 141 -11.67 -12.33 -3.32
C ALA A 141 -12.92 -13.17 -3.65
N THR A 142 -13.71 -12.71 -4.63
CA THR A 142 -14.92 -13.39 -5.09
C THR A 142 -14.56 -14.68 -5.84
N GLU A 143 -13.57 -14.64 -6.73
CA GLU A 143 -13.06 -15.81 -7.45
C GLU A 143 -12.54 -16.90 -6.48
N LYS A 144 -11.74 -16.51 -5.48
CA LYS A 144 -11.28 -17.44 -4.43
C LYS A 144 -12.42 -18.05 -3.63
N TYR A 145 -13.47 -17.28 -3.37
CA TYR A 145 -14.65 -17.77 -2.67
C TYR A 145 -15.41 -18.79 -3.53
N GLU A 146 -15.60 -18.51 -4.81
CA GLU A 146 -16.24 -19.44 -5.76
C GLU A 146 -15.46 -20.73 -5.93
N GLU A 147 -14.12 -20.65 -6.01
CA GLU A 147 -13.24 -21.81 -6.06
C GLU A 147 -13.39 -22.68 -4.81
N LYS A 148 -13.29 -22.07 -3.62
CA LYS A 148 -13.49 -22.80 -2.35
C LYS A 148 -14.89 -23.37 -2.20
N ALA A 149 -15.92 -22.69 -2.71
CA ALA A 149 -17.28 -23.21 -2.71
C ALA A 149 -17.39 -24.48 -3.55
N LYS A 150 -16.75 -24.53 -4.73
CA LYS A 150 -16.67 -25.73 -5.57
C LYS A 150 -15.89 -26.85 -4.88
N GLU A 151 -14.72 -26.55 -4.31
CA GLU A 151 -13.95 -27.56 -3.55
C GLU A 151 -14.74 -28.17 -2.39
N LEU A 152 -15.54 -27.34 -1.69
CA LEU A 152 -16.38 -27.78 -0.60
C LEU A 152 -17.53 -28.67 -1.07
N GLU A 153 -18.13 -28.34 -2.21
CA GLU A 153 -19.14 -29.18 -2.85
C GLU A 153 -18.57 -30.53 -3.31
N ASP A 154 -17.40 -30.53 -3.95
CA ASP A 154 -16.70 -31.74 -4.36
C ASP A 154 -16.32 -32.62 -3.16
N THR A 155 -15.79 -32.02 -2.11
CA THR A 155 -15.45 -32.72 -0.86
C THR A 155 -16.69 -33.33 -0.22
N LYS A 156 -17.82 -32.60 -0.23
CA LYS A 156 -19.10 -33.11 0.28
C LYS A 156 -19.60 -34.30 -0.55
N ASN A 157 -19.53 -34.21 -1.88
CA ASN A 157 -19.89 -35.30 -2.78
C ASN A 157 -19.01 -36.55 -2.55
N GLN A 158 -17.71 -36.36 -2.36
CA GLN A 158 -16.79 -37.46 -2.01
C GLN A 158 -17.12 -38.07 -0.65
N LEU A 159 -17.46 -37.25 0.35
CA LEU A 159 -17.85 -37.71 1.67
C LEU A 159 -19.11 -38.57 1.61
N ASP A 160 -20.13 -38.12 0.86
CA ASP A 160 -21.38 -38.86 0.69
C ASP A 160 -21.17 -40.17 -0.08
N LYS A 161 -20.28 -40.18 -1.08
CA LYS A 161 -19.89 -41.42 -1.77
C LYS A 161 -19.24 -42.41 -0.80
N ARG A 162 -18.25 -41.97 -0.01
CA ARG A 162 -17.58 -42.83 0.98
C ARG A 162 -18.52 -43.32 2.07
N ARG A 163 -19.51 -42.51 2.48
CA ARG A 163 -20.56 -42.94 3.41
C ARG A 163 -21.39 -44.09 2.84
N LYS A 164 -21.84 -43.96 1.58
CA LYS A 164 -22.58 -45.03 0.90
C LYS A 164 -21.74 -46.30 0.73
N GLU A 165 -20.47 -46.18 0.35
CA GLU A 165 -19.55 -47.32 0.27
C GLU A 165 -19.39 -48.01 1.62
N ARG A 166 -19.25 -47.22 2.70
CA ARG A 166 -19.19 -47.77 4.06
C ARG A 166 -20.48 -48.50 4.45
N GLU A 167 -21.64 -47.90 4.19
CA GLU A 167 -22.94 -48.54 4.45
C GLU A 167 -23.11 -49.85 3.66
N GLN A 168 -22.68 -49.88 2.40
CA GLN A 168 -22.68 -51.09 1.59
C GLN A 168 -21.77 -52.17 2.17
N ILE A 169 -20.53 -51.81 2.54
CA ILE A 169 -19.60 -52.73 3.20
C ILE A 169 -20.22 -53.27 4.49
N GLU A 170 -20.79 -52.39 5.33
CA GLU A 170 -21.43 -52.77 6.59
C GLU A 170 -22.66 -53.68 6.37
N SER A 171 -23.46 -53.43 5.33
CA SER A 171 -24.56 -54.34 4.93
C SER A 171 -24.03 -55.71 4.50
N THR A 172 -23.02 -55.75 3.62
CA THR A 172 -22.43 -57.04 3.19
C THR A 172 -21.80 -57.80 4.35
N PHE A 173 -21.22 -57.07 5.30
CA PHE A 173 -20.64 -57.64 6.51
C PHE A 173 -21.71 -58.28 7.40
N ASN A 174 -22.80 -57.56 7.65
CA ASN A 174 -23.94 -58.04 8.42
C ASN A 174 -24.66 -59.20 7.73
N GLU A 175 -24.81 -59.16 6.39
CA GLU A 175 -25.42 -60.24 5.60
C GLU A 175 -24.59 -61.53 5.60
N GLN A 176 -23.26 -61.42 5.65
CA GLN A 176 -22.36 -62.57 5.77
C GLN A 176 -22.31 -63.15 7.18
N GLY A 177 -22.96 -62.53 8.17
CA GLY A 177 -23.05 -63.03 9.54
C GLY A 177 -21.72 -63.10 10.28
N LEU A 178 -20.68 -62.45 9.75
CA LEU A 178 -19.34 -62.42 10.33
C LEU A 178 -19.28 -61.34 11.40
N SER A 179 -18.72 -61.66 12.56
CA SER A 179 -18.35 -60.66 13.57
C SER A 179 -17.12 -59.89 13.12
N TRP A 180 -17.00 -58.60 13.49
CA TRP A 180 -15.80 -57.79 13.23
C TRP A 180 -14.52 -58.47 13.76
N GLU A 181 -14.65 -59.25 14.83
CA GLU A 181 -13.57 -60.06 15.41
C GLU A 181 -13.15 -61.24 14.52
N GLU A 182 -14.10 -61.91 13.88
CA GLU A 182 -13.84 -63.06 12.98
C GLU A 182 -13.18 -62.60 11.68
N ALA A 183 -13.65 -61.48 11.11
CA ALA A 183 -13.04 -60.92 9.92
C ALA A 183 -11.63 -60.37 10.18
N ASN A 184 -11.39 -59.75 11.33
CA ASN A 184 -10.06 -59.26 11.68
C ASN A 184 -9.09 -60.42 12.00
N ALA A 185 -9.59 -61.53 12.57
CA ALA A 185 -8.82 -62.76 12.74
C ALA A 185 -8.42 -63.37 11.38
N LEU A 186 -9.37 -63.48 10.43
CA LEU A 186 -9.10 -63.96 9.08
C LEU A 186 -8.10 -63.08 8.33
N VAL A 187 -8.20 -61.75 8.46
CA VAL A 187 -7.21 -60.81 7.89
C VAL A 187 -5.83 -61.01 8.51
N GLY A 188 -5.76 -61.31 9.81
CA GLY A 188 -4.53 -61.64 10.52
C GLY A 188 -3.87 -62.95 10.05
N GLU A 189 -4.64 -63.90 9.50
CA GLU A 189 -4.13 -65.19 8.97
C GLU A 189 -3.64 -65.10 7.52
N ILE A 190 -3.99 -64.04 6.78
CA ILE A 190 -3.57 -63.83 5.38
C ILE A 190 -2.03 -63.88 5.22
N PRO A 191 -1.20 -63.23 6.06
CA PRO A 191 0.25 -63.26 5.91
C PRO A 191 0.86 -64.66 6.11
N SER A 192 0.32 -65.45 7.05
CA SER A 192 0.79 -66.83 7.26
C SER A 192 0.45 -67.73 6.08
N LEU A 193 -0.77 -67.61 5.54
CA LEU A 193 -1.20 -68.39 4.38
C LEU A 193 -0.47 -67.98 3.10
N GLN A 194 -0.08 -66.71 2.97
CA GLN A 194 0.75 -66.22 1.87
C GLN A 194 2.16 -66.80 1.93
N ASN A 195 2.80 -66.81 3.11
CA ASN A 195 4.11 -67.42 3.29
C ASN A 195 4.09 -68.93 2.98
N GLU A 196 3.07 -69.65 3.44
CA GLU A 196 2.92 -71.07 3.15
C GLU A 196 2.71 -71.34 1.65
N ARG A 197 1.94 -70.49 0.96
CA ARG A 197 1.81 -70.57 -0.50
C ARG A 197 3.15 -70.37 -1.20
N ASP A 198 3.91 -69.36 -0.80
CA ASP A 198 5.20 -69.04 -1.41
C ASP A 198 6.24 -70.16 -1.18
N GLU A 199 6.24 -70.78 -0.01
CA GLU A 199 7.07 -71.96 0.29
C GLU A 199 6.69 -73.18 -0.58
N LEU A 200 5.39 -73.42 -0.74
CA LEU A 200 4.88 -74.49 -1.61
C LEU A 200 5.19 -74.24 -3.09
N GLU A 201 5.06 -72.99 -3.57
CA GLU A 201 5.44 -72.61 -4.93
C GLU A 201 6.94 -72.84 -5.17
N SER A 202 7.79 -72.42 -4.24
CA SER A 202 9.23 -72.68 -4.33
C SER A 202 9.56 -74.17 -4.33
N GLY A 203 8.88 -74.97 -3.50
CA GLY A 203 9.05 -76.42 -3.46
C GLY A 203 8.60 -77.12 -4.76
N VAL A 204 7.52 -76.66 -5.38
CA VAL A 204 7.03 -77.16 -6.66
C VAL A 204 8.01 -76.84 -7.80
N GLU A 205 8.60 -75.64 -7.80
CA GLU A 205 9.64 -75.29 -8.76
C GLU A 205 10.88 -76.20 -8.65
N ASP A 206 11.32 -76.47 -7.42
CA ASP A 206 12.51 -77.30 -7.19
C ASP A 206 12.27 -78.77 -7.53
N LEU A 207 11.08 -79.31 -7.25
CA LEU A 207 10.67 -80.63 -7.72
C LEU A 207 10.58 -80.69 -9.25
N GLY A 208 10.14 -79.61 -9.90
CA GLY A 208 10.15 -79.46 -11.36
C GLY A 208 11.57 -79.55 -11.93
N LYS A 209 12.53 -78.83 -11.32
CA LYS A 209 13.95 -78.86 -11.68
C LYS A 209 14.58 -80.25 -11.45
N GLN A 210 14.23 -80.95 -10.37
CA GLN A 210 14.72 -82.31 -10.10
C GLN A 210 14.19 -83.34 -11.11
N LYS A 211 12.90 -83.28 -11.48
CA LYS A 211 12.32 -84.15 -12.52
C LYS A 211 12.95 -83.92 -13.90
N GLN A 212 13.30 -82.67 -14.24
CA GLN A 212 14.02 -82.37 -15.49
C GLN A 212 15.44 -82.95 -15.48
N LYS A 213 16.16 -82.87 -14.35
CA LYS A 213 17.49 -83.49 -14.21
C LYS A 213 17.44 -85.03 -14.30
N GLN A 214 16.44 -85.68 -13.70
CA GLN A 214 16.27 -87.14 -13.80
C GLN A 214 15.92 -87.62 -15.23
N LYS A 215 15.23 -86.82 -16.03
CA LYS A 215 14.94 -87.13 -17.44
C LYS A 215 16.16 -86.97 -18.38
N GLN A 216 17.24 -86.32 -17.95
CA GLN A 216 18.47 -86.18 -18.74
C GLN A 216 19.51 -87.26 -18.45
N ILE A 217 19.27 -88.13 -17.46
CA ILE A 217 20.21 -89.17 -17.02
C ILE A 217 19.76 -90.59 -17.46
N ASN A 218 18.55 -90.73 -18.00
CA ASN A 218 18.03 -91.94 -18.66
C ASN A 218 17.91 -91.71 -20.17
#